data_AF-A0A1J4XPI9-F1
#
_entry.id   AF-A0A1J4XPI9-F1
#
_cell.length_a   1.000
_cell.length_b   1.000
_cell.length_c   1.000
_cell.angle_alpha   90.00
_cell.angle_beta   90.00
_cell.angle_gamma   90.00
#
_symmetry.space_group_name_H-M   'P 1'
#
loop_
_entity.id
_entity.type
_entity.pdbx_description
1 polymer ?
#
loop_
_entity_poly.entity_id
_entity_poly.type
_entity_poly.pdbx_seq_one_letter_code
_entity_poly.pdbx_strand_id
1 'polypeptide(L)'
;MVRWRARVMVLVVLAGCGSSASTGPSSGGDGTGAWSPAASVVAEMVGYTNTLAATMPGIGSQGYLPPDAAALTHWETAVQALAQGDGAAAQTALGNLPGYRLAELSDTGDGNRRYWVLEESPAVQQGWGTLMVNPTPQRELLVEVPHPVFDTNTAAEGARIFRQTGARYLLIAGTHRCANTATSTCAGTTGVCDGGAPSPFRTSDMGHNGDTPFQSVHRLLMTAHPNLVAISLHGNGQAECGDLFLSSGSTTTVDPLVATLQQNFPAGSSLTVLTVADPGVTCTLFGSTNVQGRQINGSPSPCSQSASATSGRFIHIEQSLRVRSQGYDAELIQALIATFPVL
;
A
#
# COMPACT_ATOMS: atom_id res chain seq x y z
N MET A 1 62.01 26.69 7.87
CA MET A 1 60.91 27.62 7.56
C MET A 1 60.00 27.70 8.78
N VAL A 2 59.73 28.94 9.24
CA VAL A 2 58.64 29.40 10.15
C VAL A 2 58.52 28.68 11.52
N ARG A 3 59.28 29.05 12.56
CA ARG A 3 59.05 30.07 13.62
C ARG A 3 57.66 30.09 14.30
N TRP A 4 57.64 29.59 15.54
CA TRP A 4 56.67 29.87 16.61
C TRP A 4 56.63 31.36 16.98
N ARG A 5 55.44 31.90 17.31
CA ARG A 5 55.23 32.90 18.38
C ARG A 5 53.81 32.83 18.94
N ALA A 6 53.74 32.88 20.27
CA ALA A 6 52.54 32.90 21.08
C ALA A 6 52.12 34.35 21.43
N ARG A 7 50.79 34.52 21.61
CA ARG A 7 50.03 35.46 22.47
C ARG A 7 50.30 36.98 22.35
N VAL A 8 49.24 37.76 22.19
CA VAL A 8 48.69 38.69 23.22
C VAL A 8 47.22 38.97 22.87
N MET A 9 46.39 38.94 23.90
CA MET A 9 44.96 39.23 23.93
C MET A 9 44.79 40.70 24.36
N VAL A 10 43.97 41.48 23.66
CA VAL A 10 43.45 42.77 24.15
C VAL A 10 41.93 42.71 24.16
N LEU A 11 41.42 42.89 25.37
CA LEU A 11 40.04 42.90 25.79
C LEU A 11 39.42 44.25 25.41
N VAL A 12 38.29 44.28 24.71
CA VAL A 12 37.39 45.44 24.72
C VAL A 12 36.08 44.98 25.32
N VAL A 13 35.83 45.46 26.54
CA VAL A 13 34.58 45.35 27.27
C VAL A 13 33.68 46.47 26.79
N LEU A 14 32.50 46.12 26.27
CA LEU A 14 31.34 47.01 26.31
C LEU A 14 30.22 46.27 27.01
N ALA A 15 29.98 46.69 28.25
CA ALA A 15 28.87 46.30 29.07
C ALA A 15 27.61 47.06 28.60
N GLY A 16 26.51 46.33 28.40
CA GLY A 16 25.18 46.86 28.16
C GLY A 16 24.14 45.91 28.74
N CYS A 17 23.63 46.27 29.92
CA CYS A 17 22.67 45.58 30.79
C CYS A 17 21.44 45.01 30.05
N GLY A 18 21.12 43.72 30.23
CA GLY A 18 20.06 43.22 31.13
C GLY A 18 19.17 42.24 30.33
N SER A 19 18.71 41.07 30.78
CA SER A 19 18.54 40.52 32.13
C SER A 19 18.55 38.97 32.07
N SER A 20 19.14 38.36 33.09
CA SER A 20 18.82 37.07 33.75
C SER A 20 18.61 35.77 32.94
N ALA A 21 19.56 34.85 33.13
CA ALA A 21 19.38 33.39 33.18
C ALA A 21 18.37 33.01 34.30
N SER A 22 17.75 31.83 34.41
CA SER A 22 17.91 30.48 33.86
C SER A 22 16.59 29.72 34.12
N THR A 23 16.33 28.61 33.40
CA THR A 23 15.94 27.27 33.91
C THR A 23 15.05 26.50 32.92
N GLY A 24 15.47 25.27 32.61
CA GLY A 24 14.58 24.17 32.23
C GLY A 24 14.54 23.80 30.74
N PRO A 25 14.72 22.52 30.37
CA PRO A 25 14.29 22.04 29.06
C PRO A 25 12.77 22.12 29.06
N SER A 26 12.19 22.91 28.15
CA SER A 26 10.76 22.87 27.93
C SER A 26 10.41 21.48 27.40
N SER A 27 9.78 20.73 28.30
CA SER A 27 8.97 19.53 28.09
C SER A 27 8.21 19.54 26.77
N GLY A 28 8.05 18.32 26.21
CA GLY A 28 7.35 18.00 24.98
C GLY A 28 6.16 18.90 24.67
N GLY A 29 6.25 19.58 23.55
CA GLY A 29 5.07 20.06 22.85
C GLY A 29 4.51 18.90 22.05
N ASP A 30 3.33 18.44 22.42
CA ASP A 30 2.48 17.63 21.55
C ASP A 30 2.29 18.40 20.23
N GLY A 31 2.99 17.96 19.18
CA GLY A 31 2.91 18.51 17.83
C GLY A 31 1.59 18.23 17.12
N THR A 32 0.49 18.07 17.85
CA THR A 32 -0.86 17.83 17.32
C THR A 32 -1.60 19.15 17.12
N GLY A 33 -0.96 20.13 16.46
CA GLY A 33 -1.73 21.18 15.80
C GLY A 33 -2.67 20.48 14.82
N ALA A 34 -3.94 20.33 15.21
CA ALA A 34 -4.90 19.49 14.49
C ALA A 34 -4.98 19.96 13.04
N TRP A 35 -4.35 19.20 12.14
CA TRP A 35 -4.44 19.43 10.72
C TRP A 35 -5.91 19.47 10.33
N SER A 36 -6.32 20.55 9.67
CA SER A 36 -7.67 20.69 9.12
C SER A 36 -7.64 20.27 7.66
N PRO A 37 -8.36 19.19 7.28
CA PRO A 37 -8.39 18.72 5.91
C PRO A 37 -8.98 19.78 4.98
N ALA A 38 -8.43 19.92 3.75
CA ALA A 38 -9.04 20.78 2.72
C ALA A 38 -10.44 20.33 2.30
N ALA A 39 -10.74 19.04 2.47
CA ALA A 39 -11.99 18.43 2.08
C ALA A 39 -12.43 17.40 3.11
N SER A 40 -13.74 17.34 3.37
CA SER A 40 -14.35 16.31 4.21
C SER A 40 -15.34 15.50 3.38
N VAL A 41 -15.31 14.17 3.56
CA VAL A 41 -16.23 13.22 2.96
C VAL A 41 -16.93 12.47 4.09
N VAL A 42 -18.26 12.36 4.00
CA VAL A 42 -19.06 11.52 4.91
C VAL A 42 -19.70 10.42 4.07
N ALA A 43 -19.24 9.20 4.24
CA ALA A 43 -19.68 8.05 3.45
C ALA A 43 -19.43 6.74 4.21
N GLU A 44 -20.08 5.66 3.79
CA GLU A 44 -19.69 4.32 4.25
C GLU A 44 -18.50 3.86 3.40
N MET A 45 -17.39 3.46 4.03
CA MET A 45 -16.11 3.22 3.35
C MET A 45 -16.19 2.14 2.26
N VAL A 46 -16.91 1.05 2.49
CA VAL A 46 -17.02 -0.04 1.50
C VAL A 46 -17.78 0.45 0.27
N GLY A 47 -18.89 1.16 0.45
CA GLY A 47 -19.63 1.84 -0.61
C GLY A 47 -18.77 2.87 -1.34
N TYR A 48 -17.98 3.64 -0.61
CA TYR A 48 -17.05 4.63 -1.15
C TYR A 48 -16.03 4.00 -2.11
N THR A 49 -15.34 2.94 -1.66
CA THR A 49 -14.36 2.22 -2.49
C THR A 49 -14.99 1.53 -3.70
N ASN A 50 -16.22 1.03 -3.59
CA ASN A 50 -16.98 0.51 -4.73
C ASN A 50 -17.28 1.59 -5.77
N THR A 51 -17.70 2.78 -5.33
CA THR A 51 -17.92 3.92 -6.23
C THR A 51 -16.64 4.33 -6.94
N LEU A 52 -15.51 4.39 -6.22
CA LEU A 52 -14.20 4.65 -6.85
C LEU A 52 -13.90 3.62 -7.94
N ALA A 53 -13.94 2.32 -7.62
CA ALA A 53 -13.63 1.24 -8.55
C ALA A 53 -14.53 1.26 -9.81
N ALA A 54 -15.81 1.62 -9.67
CA ALA A 54 -16.75 1.71 -10.78
C ALA A 54 -16.43 2.85 -11.78
N THR A 55 -15.62 3.84 -11.38
CA THR A 55 -15.23 4.98 -12.23
C THR A 55 -13.85 4.83 -12.87
N MET A 56 -13.11 3.77 -12.54
CA MET A 56 -11.75 3.57 -13.02
C MET A 56 -11.72 3.18 -14.52
N PRO A 57 -10.62 3.48 -15.23
CA PRO A 57 -10.39 3.02 -16.60
C PRO A 57 -10.61 1.50 -16.74
N GLY A 58 -11.49 1.12 -17.66
CA GLY A 58 -11.81 -0.28 -17.98
C GLY A 58 -10.82 -0.91 -18.96
N ILE A 59 -11.06 -2.19 -19.28
CA ILE A 59 -10.28 -2.95 -20.28
C ILE A 59 -10.21 -2.22 -21.63
N GLY A 60 -9.01 -2.09 -22.19
CA GLY A 60 -8.78 -1.48 -23.51
C GLY A 60 -9.10 0.02 -23.62
N SER A 61 -9.42 0.70 -22.51
CA SER A 61 -9.79 2.12 -22.50
C SER A 61 -8.64 3.08 -22.80
N GLN A 62 -7.39 2.64 -22.63
CA GLN A 62 -6.19 3.48 -22.61
C GLN A 62 -6.24 4.59 -21.54
N GLY A 63 -7.12 4.47 -20.54
CA GLY A 63 -7.39 5.53 -19.57
C GLY A 63 -6.40 5.60 -18.40
N TYR A 64 -5.49 4.63 -18.25
CA TYR A 64 -4.35 4.82 -17.36
C TYR A 64 -3.32 5.71 -18.05
N LEU A 65 -2.98 6.82 -17.41
CA LEU A 65 -2.02 7.80 -17.88
C LEU A 65 -0.77 7.70 -17.00
N PRO A 66 0.31 7.03 -17.43
CA PRO A 66 1.53 6.94 -16.64
C PRO A 66 2.04 8.34 -16.24
N PRO A 67 2.51 8.54 -14.99
CA PRO A 67 3.03 9.83 -14.56
C PRO A 67 4.30 10.19 -15.31
N ASP A 68 4.53 11.48 -15.57
CA ASP A 68 5.87 11.96 -15.86
C ASP A 68 6.73 12.02 -14.59
N ALA A 69 8.02 12.27 -14.75
CA ALA A 69 8.97 12.28 -13.63
C ALA A 69 8.69 13.38 -12.58
N ALA A 70 8.20 14.55 -13.01
CA ALA A 70 7.89 15.65 -12.10
C ALA A 70 6.65 15.32 -11.27
N ALA A 71 5.61 14.81 -11.92
CA ALA A 71 4.38 14.44 -11.26
C ALA A 71 4.59 13.26 -10.30
N LEU A 72 5.40 12.25 -10.68
CA LEU A 72 5.80 11.17 -9.78
C LEU A 72 6.57 11.70 -8.56
N THR A 73 7.46 12.69 -8.75
CA THR A 73 8.20 13.30 -7.62
C THR A 73 7.25 13.99 -6.63
N HIS A 74 6.27 14.74 -7.13
CA HIS A 74 5.28 15.39 -6.26
C HIS A 74 4.38 14.36 -5.55
N TRP A 75 4.03 13.28 -6.24
CA TRP A 75 3.27 12.16 -5.67
C TRP A 75 4.04 11.51 -4.52
N GLU A 76 5.30 11.17 -4.75
CA GLU A 76 6.18 10.59 -3.75
C GLU A 76 6.38 11.52 -2.55
N THR A 77 6.46 12.83 -2.77
CA THR A 77 6.57 13.83 -1.69
C THR A 77 5.31 13.82 -0.80
N ALA A 78 4.12 13.77 -1.40
CA ALA A 78 2.87 13.69 -0.64
C ALA A 78 2.77 12.38 0.16
N VAL A 79 3.14 11.25 -0.44
CA VAL A 79 3.13 9.93 0.22
C VAL A 79 4.14 9.86 1.35
N GLN A 80 5.34 10.44 1.20
CA GLN A 80 6.34 10.52 2.26
C GLN A 80 5.84 11.31 3.47
N ALA A 81 5.14 12.43 3.24
CA ALA A 81 4.53 13.20 4.31
C ALA A 81 3.43 12.40 5.04
N LEU A 82 2.58 11.69 4.29
CA LEU A 82 1.57 10.80 4.87
C LEU A 82 2.19 9.67 5.70
N ALA A 83 3.29 9.08 5.23
CA ALA A 83 4.04 8.06 5.98
C ALA A 83 4.59 8.57 7.32
N GLN A 84 4.86 9.87 7.41
CA GLN A 84 5.31 10.55 8.63
C GLN A 84 4.16 11.04 9.51
N GLY A 85 2.90 10.83 9.10
CA GLY A 85 1.73 11.35 9.79
C GLY A 85 1.54 12.86 9.61
N ASP A 86 2.13 13.47 8.59
CA ASP A 86 2.04 14.90 8.31
C ASP A 86 1.06 15.19 7.18
N GLY A 87 -0.23 15.30 7.53
CA GLY A 87 -1.30 15.65 6.59
C GLY A 87 -1.14 17.06 6.00
N ALA A 88 -0.54 18.00 6.73
CA ALA A 88 -0.36 19.38 6.27
C ALA A 88 0.72 19.47 5.18
N ALA A 89 1.85 18.80 5.38
CA ALA A 89 2.89 18.69 4.37
C ALA A 89 2.41 17.90 3.15
N ALA A 90 1.63 16.83 3.36
CA ALA A 90 1.04 16.06 2.27
C ALA A 90 0.10 16.94 1.42
N GLN A 91 -0.82 17.67 2.05
CA GLN A 91 -1.72 18.59 1.35
C GLN A 91 -0.96 19.70 0.60
N THR A 92 0.13 20.22 1.19
CA THR A 92 0.99 21.21 0.52
C THR A 92 1.65 20.63 -0.73
N ALA A 93 2.16 19.40 -0.64
CA ALA A 93 2.78 18.71 -1.79
C ALA A 93 1.78 18.50 -2.94
N LEU A 94 0.52 18.17 -2.62
CA LEU A 94 -0.55 18.01 -3.60
C LEU A 94 -0.94 19.30 -4.32
N GLY A 95 -0.56 20.48 -3.82
CA GLY A 95 -0.72 21.74 -4.55
C GLY A 95 -0.01 21.75 -5.92
N ASN A 96 0.95 20.84 -6.14
CA ASN A 96 1.65 20.65 -7.41
C ASN A 96 1.15 19.44 -8.22
N LEU A 97 0.07 18.80 -7.78
CA LEU A 97 -0.57 17.67 -8.46
C LEU A 97 -2.05 17.97 -8.74
N PRO A 98 -2.34 18.77 -9.79
CA PRO A 98 -3.71 19.03 -10.17
C PRO A 98 -4.44 17.71 -10.47
N GLY A 99 -5.65 17.57 -9.94
CA GLY A 99 -6.44 16.34 -10.07
C GLY A 99 -6.32 15.39 -8.90
N TYR A 100 -5.41 15.62 -7.95
CA TYR A 100 -5.35 14.90 -6.67
C TYR A 100 -5.72 15.80 -5.49
N ARG A 101 -6.26 15.18 -4.44
CA ARG A 101 -6.54 15.85 -3.16
C ARG A 101 -6.24 14.94 -1.99
N LEU A 102 -6.10 15.55 -0.81
CA LEU A 102 -6.16 14.88 0.48
C LEU A 102 -7.48 15.28 1.17
N ALA A 103 -8.32 14.30 1.46
CA ALA A 103 -9.58 14.48 2.17
C ALA A 103 -9.57 13.73 3.50
N GLU A 104 -10.41 14.16 4.44
CA GLU A 104 -10.78 13.36 5.61
C GLU A 104 -12.10 12.64 5.33
N LEU A 105 -12.08 11.31 5.40
CA LEU A 105 -13.26 10.45 5.32
C LEU A 105 -13.75 10.15 6.73
N SER A 106 -15.00 10.52 7.02
CA SER A 106 -15.76 10.05 8.18
C SER A 106 -16.57 8.82 7.77
N ASP A 107 -16.12 7.63 8.17
CA ASP A 107 -16.75 6.35 7.82
C ASP A 107 -18.02 6.12 8.64
N THR A 108 -19.19 6.29 8.02
CA THR A 108 -20.49 6.06 8.66
C THR A 108 -20.73 4.58 8.99
N GLY A 109 -19.99 3.66 8.36
CA GLY A 109 -20.00 2.23 8.65
C GLY A 109 -19.20 1.81 9.88
N ASP A 110 -18.41 2.72 10.47
CA ASP A 110 -17.56 2.47 11.65
C ASP A 110 -17.68 3.57 12.70
N GLY A 111 -18.91 3.97 13.01
CA GLY A 111 -19.17 4.97 14.06
C GLY A 111 -18.53 6.33 13.77
N ASN A 112 -18.39 6.72 12.50
CA ASN A 112 -17.72 7.94 12.05
C ASN A 112 -16.22 7.98 12.38
N ARG A 113 -15.55 6.82 12.42
CA ARG A 113 -14.09 6.79 12.47
C ARG A 113 -13.51 7.56 11.28
N ARG A 114 -12.44 8.32 11.53
CA ARG A 114 -11.83 9.23 10.57
C ARG A 114 -10.58 8.64 9.94
N TYR A 115 -10.47 8.80 8.63
CA TYR A 115 -9.36 8.35 7.79
C TYR A 115 -8.90 9.48 6.89
N TRP A 116 -7.63 9.48 6.48
CA TRP A 116 -7.18 10.36 5.41
C TRP A 116 -7.22 9.62 4.09
N VAL A 117 -7.67 10.28 3.02
CA VAL A 117 -7.82 9.70 1.70
C VAL A 117 -7.10 10.58 0.69
N LEU A 118 -6.01 10.06 0.14
CA LEU A 118 -5.32 10.61 -1.02
C LEU A 118 -5.93 9.98 -2.28
N GLU A 119 -6.56 10.79 -3.12
CA GLU A 119 -7.34 10.31 -4.26
C GLU A 119 -7.46 11.35 -5.38
N GLU A 120 -7.93 10.89 -6.53
CA GLU A 120 -8.29 11.76 -7.64
C GLU A 120 -9.61 12.49 -7.37
N SER A 121 -9.66 13.77 -7.76
CA SER A 121 -10.83 14.62 -7.58
C SER A 121 -10.93 15.67 -8.68
N PRO A 122 -12.14 15.97 -9.19
CA PRO A 122 -13.44 15.46 -8.74
C PRO A 122 -13.81 14.05 -9.26
N ALA A 123 -12.99 13.47 -10.14
CA ALA A 123 -13.19 12.14 -10.70
C ALA A 123 -11.83 11.54 -11.10
N VAL A 124 -11.80 10.21 -11.32
CA VAL A 124 -10.63 9.51 -11.87
C VAL A 124 -10.36 9.99 -13.29
N GLN A 125 -9.15 10.48 -13.54
CA GLN A 125 -8.65 10.97 -14.84
C GLN A 125 -7.31 10.34 -15.23
N GLN A 126 -6.41 10.09 -14.26
CA GLN A 126 -5.08 9.54 -14.50
C GLN A 126 -5.00 8.05 -14.19
N GLY A 127 -5.76 7.56 -13.21
CA GLY A 127 -5.80 6.16 -12.80
C GLY A 127 -4.61 5.74 -11.93
N TRP A 128 -4.02 6.64 -11.14
CA TRP A 128 -2.85 6.31 -10.31
C TRP A 128 -3.19 5.59 -9.01
N GLY A 129 -4.41 5.79 -8.50
CA GLY A 129 -4.97 5.02 -7.39
C GLY A 129 -5.42 5.86 -6.20
N THR A 130 -5.62 5.18 -5.09
CA THR A 130 -6.11 5.77 -3.85
C THR A 130 -5.34 5.18 -2.68
N LEU A 131 -4.84 6.05 -1.80
CA LEU A 131 -4.23 5.67 -0.54
C LEU A 131 -5.11 6.16 0.61
N MET A 132 -5.60 5.23 1.42
CA MET A 132 -6.26 5.54 2.68
C MET A 132 -5.29 5.32 3.84
N VAL A 133 -5.26 6.26 4.77
CA VAL A 133 -4.41 6.25 5.97
C VAL A 133 -5.30 6.21 7.20
N ASN A 134 -5.04 5.26 8.08
CA ASN A 134 -5.61 5.23 9.41
C ASN A 134 -4.69 6.01 10.36
N PRO A 135 -5.10 7.19 10.87
CA PRO A 135 -4.27 7.99 11.78
C PRO A 135 -4.11 7.36 13.16
N THR A 136 -4.97 6.40 13.52
CA THR A 136 -4.92 5.64 14.78
C THR A 136 -4.93 4.14 14.48
N PRO A 137 -3.87 3.61 13.87
CA PRO A 137 -3.82 2.21 13.46
C PRO A 137 -3.70 1.29 14.68
N GLN A 138 -4.32 0.13 14.57
CA GLN A 138 -4.18 -0.96 15.53
C GLN A 138 -3.13 -1.97 15.09
N ARG A 139 -2.78 -2.03 13.80
CA ARG A 139 -1.82 -3.02 13.27
C ARG A 139 -0.93 -2.40 12.19
N GLU A 140 0.33 -2.83 12.14
CA GLU A 140 1.28 -2.50 11.07
C GLU A 140 0.97 -3.30 9.78
N LEU A 141 -0.20 -3.05 9.21
CA LEU A 141 -0.65 -3.67 7.96
C LEU A 141 -0.85 -2.63 6.86
N LEU A 142 -0.37 -2.97 5.67
CA LEU A 142 -0.70 -2.32 4.40
C LEU A 142 -1.52 -3.30 3.56
N VAL A 143 -2.80 -3.00 3.36
CA VAL A 143 -3.67 -3.78 2.49
C VAL A 143 -3.55 -3.23 1.07
N GLU A 144 -3.19 -4.08 0.12
CA GLU A 144 -2.94 -3.70 -1.27
C GLU A 144 -3.95 -4.37 -2.20
N VAL A 145 -4.56 -3.57 -3.06
CA VAL A 145 -5.51 -4.01 -4.09
C VAL A 145 -4.95 -3.58 -5.45
N PRO A 146 -4.03 -4.36 -6.05
CA PRO A 146 -3.39 -4.01 -7.31
C PRO A 146 -4.33 -4.11 -8.52
N HIS A 147 -5.41 -4.91 -8.44
CA HIS A 147 -6.31 -5.21 -9.56
C HIS A 147 -7.80 -4.97 -9.23
N PRO A 148 -8.22 -3.79 -8.72
CA PRO A 148 -9.55 -3.59 -8.15
C PRO A 148 -10.72 -3.75 -9.13
N VAL A 149 -10.47 -3.47 -10.41
CA VAL A 149 -11.49 -3.61 -11.48
C VAL A 149 -11.49 -5.02 -12.09
N PHE A 150 -10.31 -5.65 -12.19
CA PHE A 150 -10.16 -6.96 -12.83
C PHE A 150 -10.50 -8.10 -11.85
N ASP A 151 -9.95 -8.02 -10.63
CA ASP A 151 -10.25 -8.94 -9.55
C ASP A 151 -11.49 -8.43 -8.82
N THR A 152 -12.66 -8.68 -9.41
CA THR A 152 -13.97 -8.20 -8.91
C THR A 152 -14.10 -8.31 -7.39
N ASN A 153 -14.65 -7.27 -6.76
CA ASN A 153 -14.88 -7.13 -5.31
C ASN A 153 -13.63 -6.96 -4.43
N THR A 154 -12.40 -7.06 -4.95
CA THR A 154 -11.18 -6.87 -4.11
C THR A 154 -11.07 -5.47 -3.52
N ALA A 155 -11.58 -4.42 -4.17
CA ALA A 155 -11.62 -3.08 -3.59
C ALA A 155 -12.49 -3.03 -2.31
N ALA A 156 -13.69 -3.62 -2.38
CA ALA A 156 -14.61 -3.69 -1.26
C ALA A 156 -14.09 -4.60 -0.13
N GLU A 157 -13.46 -5.72 -0.49
CA GLU A 157 -12.80 -6.62 0.44
C GLU A 157 -11.62 -5.93 1.14
N GLY A 158 -10.75 -5.25 0.38
CA GLY A 158 -9.64 -4.47 0.93
C GLY A 158 -10.11 -3.42 1.93
N ALA A 159 -11.22 -2.72 1.64
CA ALA A 159 -11.85 -1.79 2.57
C ALA A 159 -12.34 -2.48 3.86
N ARG A 160 -12.98 -3.65 3.75
CA ARG A 160 -13.45 -4.41 4.91
C ARG A 160 -12.28 -4.94 5.76
N ILE A 161 -11.22 -5.45 5.14
CA ILE A 161 -10.01 -5.89 5.82
C ILE A 161 -9.35 -4.70 6.52
N PHE A 162 -9.14 -3.59 5.82
CA PHE A 162 -8.53 -2.38 6.35
C PHE A 162 -9.27 -1.86 7.60
N ARG A 163 -10.60 -1.74 7.48
CA ARG A 163 -11.48 -1.30 8.59
C ARG A 163 -11.43 -2.25 9.78
N GLN A 164 -11.66 -3.54 9.55
CA GLN A 164 -11.88 -4.51 10.64
C GLN A 164 -10.58 -4.95 11.33
N THR A 165 -9.46 -4.97 10.61
CA THR A 165 -8.14 -5.25 11.21
C THR A 165 -7.55 -4.02 11.91
N GLY A 166 -8.08 -2.82 11.64
CA GLY A 166 -7.46 -1.57 12.08
C GLY A 166 -6.08 -1.36 11.43
N ALA A 167 -5.91 -1.81 10.18
CA ALA A 167 -4.68 -1.65 9.43
C ALA A 167 -4.27 -0.18 9.30
N ARG A 168 -2.97 0.05 9.06
CA ARG A 168 -2.40 1.40 8.92
C ARG A 168 -2.71 2.01 7.56
N TYR A 169 -2.65 1.20 6.50
CA TYR A 169 -2.84 1.68 5.14
C TYR A 169 -3.73 0.75 4.31
N LEU A 170 -4.49 1.34 3.40
CA LEU A 170 -5.14 0.66 2.28
C LEU A 170 -4.72 1.37 0.99
N LEU A 171 -4.14 0.61 0.07
CA LEU A 171 -3.69 1.08 -1.24
C LEU A 171 -4.50 0.38 -2.33
N ILE A 172 -5.26 1.14 -3.09
CA ILE A 172 -6.09 0.65 -4.20
C ILE A 172 -5.53 1.22 -5.50
N ALA A 173 -5.23 0.35 -6.47
CA ALA A 173 -4.82 0.79 -7.81
C ALA A 173 -5.94 1.61 -8.50
N GLY A 174 -5.57 2.48 -9.44
CA GLY A 174 -6.54 3.38 -10.07
C GLY A 174 -7.11 2.91 -11.40
N THR A 175 -6.81 1.68 -11.84
CA THR A 175 -7.11 1.23 -13.21
C THR A 175 -7.31 -0.28 -13.30
N HIS A 176 -8.01 -0.73 -14.35
CA HIS A 176 -7.99 -2.11 -14.78
C HIS A 176 -6.59 -2.52 -15.28
N ARG A 177 -6.12 -3.74 -14.93
CA ARG A 177 -4.76 -4.21 -15.27
C ARG A 177 -4.50 -4.27 -16.77
N CYS A 178 -5.54 -4.49 -17.58
CA CYS A 178 -5.51 -4.47 -19.04
C CYS A 178 -6.11 -3.20 -19.66
N ALA A 179 -6.10 -2.07 -18.96
CA ALA A 179 -6.63 -0.81 -19.50
C ALA A 179 -5.84 -0.34 -20.73
N ASN A 180 -4.52 -0.54 -20.74
CA ASN A 180 -3.66 -0.05 -21.81
C ASN A 180 -3.04 -1.19 -22.61
N THR A 181 -2.79 -0.94 -23.90
CA THR A 181 -2.05 -1.87 -24.77
C THR A 181 -0.54 -1.73 -24.63
N ALA A 182 -0.04 -0.57 -24.19
CA ALA A 182 1.36 -0.36 -23.91
C ALA A 182 1.87 -1.35 -22.85
N THR A 183 3.07 -1.89 -23.07
CA THR A 183 3.67 -2.92 -22.20
C THR A 183 4.43 -2.29 -21.05
N SER A 184 4.45 -2.98 -19.90
CA SER A 184 5.40 -2.69 -18.83
C SER A 184 6.83 -3.01 -19.30
N THR A 185 7.80 -2.34 -18.69
CA THR A 185 9.23 -2.62 -18.80
C THR A 185 9.63 -3.89 -18.02
N CYS A 186 8.78 -4.38 -17.12
CA CYS A 186 9.06 -5.54 -16.29
C CYS A 186 8.88 -6.87 -17.01
N ALA A 187 9.77 -7.81 -16.69
CA ALA A 187 9.83 -9.09 -17.35
C ALA A 187 8.74 -10.04 -16.84
N GLY A 188 8.22 -10.83 -17.78
CA GLY A 188 7.19 -11.83 -17.55
C GLY A 188 6.04 -11.66 -18.53
N THR A 189 5.10 -12.59 -18.47
CA THR A 189 3.95 -12.60 -19.37
C THR A 189 2.68 -12.99 -18.63
N THR A 190 1.55 -12.63 -19.23
CA THR A 190 0.22 -13.00 -18.80
C THR A 190 -0.63 -13.39 -20.00
N GLY A 191 -1.55 -14.34 -19.83
CA GLY A 191 -2.60 -14.64 -20.81
C GLY A 191 -3.84 -13.75 -20.66
N VAL A 192 -3.90 -12.94 -19.59
CA VAL A 192 -5.13 -12.26 -19.16
C VAL A 192 -5.58 -11.16 -20.14
N CYS A 193 -4.64 -10.39 -20.69
CA CYS A 193 -4.98 -9.19 -21.46
C CYS A 193 -5.19 -9.45 -22.96
N ASP A 194 -4.73 -10.59 -23.49
CA ASP A 194 -4.68 -10.90 -24.92
C ASP A 194 -5.38 -12.22 -25.27
N GLY A 195 -6.60 -12.41 -24.75
CA GLY A 195 -7.45 -13.55 -25.12
C GLY A 195 -6.83 -14.92 -24.81
N GLY A 196 -5.99 -15.00 -23.77
CA GLY A 196 -5.31 -16.23 -23.34
C GLY A 196 -3.91 -16.40 -23.89
N ALA A 197 -3.49 -15.65 -24.90
CA ALA A 197 -2.13 -15.73 -25.44
C ALA A 197 -1.11 -15.09 -24.47
N PRO A 198 0.00 -15.77 -24.14
CA PRO A 198 1.05 -15.18 -23.32
C PRO A 198 1.60 -13.91 -23.97
N SER A 199 1.44 -12.79 -23.26
CA SER A 199 1.84 -11.45 -23.69
C SER A 199 2.56 -10.71 -22.56
N PRO A 200 3.46 -9.76 -22.84
CA PRO A 200 4.07 -8.95 -21.79
C PRO A 200 3.01 -8.27 -20.92
N PHE A 201 3.32 -8.06 -19.64
CA PHE A 201 2.46 -7.29 -18.75
C PHE A 201 2.17 -5.90 -19.32
N ARG A 202 1.00 -5.34 -19.01
CA ARG A 202 0.61 -3.99 -19.46
C ARG A 202 1.15 -2.94 -18.51
N THR A 203 1.36 -1.72 -19.01
CA THR A 203 1.75 -0.57 -18.18
C THR A 203 0.72 -0.28 -17.08
N SER A 204 -0.56 -0.63 -17.32
CA SER A 204 -1.66 -0.52 -16.37
C SER A 204 -1.73 -1.67 -15.34
N ASP A 205 -0.85 -2.67 -15.40
CA ASP A 205 -0.82 -3.79 -14.45
C ASP A 205 0.03 -3.44 -13.22
N MET A 206 -0.61 -2.89 -12.18
CA MET A 206 0.08 -2.35 -10.99
C MET A 206 0.84 -3.42 -10.18
N GLY A 207 0.44 -4.69 -10.27
CA GLY A 207 1.17 -5.79 -9.64
C GLY A 207 2.47 -6.15 -10.39
N HIS A 208 2.59 -5.75 -11.65
CA HIS A 208 3.64 -6.20 -12.56
C HIS A 208 4.39 -5.05 -13.23
N ASN A 209 4.29 -3.84 -12.69
CA ASN A 209 4.95 -2.66 -13.23
C ASN A 209 5.65 -1.85 -12.12
N GLY A 210 6.98 -1.75 -12.21
CA GLY A 210 7.81 -1.04 -11.25
C GLY A 210 7.77 0.48 -11.37
N ASP A 211 7.31 0.99 -12.52
CA ASP A 211 7.30 2.42 -12.85
C ASP A 211 5.89 3.00 -12.63
N THR A 212 5.30 2.75 -11.46
CA THR A 212 3.92 3.16 -11.13
C THR A 212 3.83 3.92 -9.81
N PRO A 213 2.85 4.84 -9.68
CA PRO A 213 2.50 5.45 -8.40
C PRO A 213 2.18 4.40 -7.32
N PHE A 214 1.51 3.30 -7.68
CA PHE A 214 1.24 2.17 -6.78
C PHE A 214 2.54 1.57 -6.21
N GLN A 215 3.52 1.24 -7.08
CA GLN A 215 4.83 0.75 -6.64
C GLN A 215 5.55 1.76 -5.75
N SER A 216 5.49 3.05 -6.11
CA SER A 216 6.13 4.11 -5.31
C SER A 216 5.54 4.19 -3.90
N VAL A 217 4.22 4.05 -3.74
CA VAL A 217 3.56 4.02 -2.42
C VAL A 217 4.03 2.82 -1.62
N HIS A 218 3.96 1.61 -2.20
CA HIS A 218 4.47 0.41 -1.56
C HIS A 218 5.90 0.61 -1.04
N ARG A 219 6.82 1.07 -1.90
CA ARG A 219 8.22 1.30 -1.55
C ARG A 219 8.38 2.29 -0.41
N LEU A 220 7.71 3.44 -0.48
CA LEU A 220 7.84 4.50 0.51
C LEU A 220 7.30 4.08 1.87
N LEU A 221 6.11 3.46 1.91
CA LEU A 221 5.50 3.01 3.16
C LEU A 221 6.31 1.88 3.82
N MET A 222 6.73 0.88 3.04
CA MET A 222 7.51 -0.24 3.56
C MET A 222 8.91 0.19 4.06
N THR A 223 9.48 1.26 3.47
CA THR A 223 10.73 1.87 3.93
C THR A 223 10.53 2.66 5.21
N ALA A 224 9.45 3.46 5.29
CA ALA A 224 9.16 4.30 6.45
C ALA A 224 8.77 3.49 7.70
N HIS A 225 8.19 2.31 7.52
CA HIS A 225 7.68 1.48 8.61
C HIS A 225 8.31 0.06 8.56
N PRO A 226 9.43 -0.19 9.25
CA PRO A 226 10.14 -1.46 9.21
C PRO A 226 9.34 -2.69 9.66
N ASN A 227 8.29 -2.49 10.46
CA ASN A 227 7.40 -3.54 10.94
C ASN A 227 6.15 -3.72 10.07
N LEU A 228 5.96 -2.88 9.04
CA LEU A 228 4.82 -2.97 8.13
C LEU A 228 4.90 -4.26 7.31
N VAL A 229 3.76 -4.96 7.26
CA VAL A 229 3.54 -6.13 6.41
C VAL A 229 2.52 -5.77 5.33
N ALA A 230 2.88 -5.99 4.08
CA ALA A 230 2.00 -5.79 2.94
C ALA A 230 1.19 -7.06 2.65
N ILE A 231 -0.13 -6.91 2.48
CA ILE A 231 -1.08 -7.95 2.08
C ILE A 231 -1.60 -7.60 0.70
N SER A 232 -1.14 -8.31 -0.34
CA SER A 232 -1.56 -8.10 -1.73
C SER A 232 -2.72 -9.04 -2.09
N LEU A 233 -3.91 -8.46 -2.27
CA LEU A 233 -5.13 -9.19 -2.58
C LEU A 233 -5.29 -9.38 -4.09
N HIS A 234 -5.49 -10.63 -4.50
CA HIS A 234 -5.72 -11.03 -5.88
C HIS A 234 -6.93 -11.95 -6.00
N GLY A 235 -7.48 -12.01 -7.20
CA GLY A 235 -8.58 -12.87 -7.57
C GLY A 235 -8.17 -13.88 -8.65
N ASN A 236 -8.59 -15.12 -8.48
CA ASN A 236 -8.49 -16.13 -9.54
C ASN A 236 -9.72 -17.04 -9.55
N GLY A 237 -9.77 -17.94 -10.54
CA GLY A 237 -10.80 -18.97 -10.70
C GLY A 237 -10.24 -20.37 -10.86
N GLN A 238 -8.99 -20.60 -10.44
CA GLN A 238 -8.30 -21.89 -10.56
C GLN A 238 -8.66 -22.79 -9.38
N ALA A 239 -9.29 -23.93 -9.64
CA ALA A 239 -9.71 -24.86 -8.59
C ALA A 239 -8.50 -25.42 -7.81
N GLU A 240 -7.36 -25.58 -8.49
CA GLU A 240 -6.09 -26.01 -7.90
C GLU A 240 -5.53 -25.04 -6.85
N CYS A 241 -6.01 -23.79 -6.81
CA CYS A 241 -5.64 -22.78 -5.82
C CYS A 241 -6.59 -22.74 -4.61
N GLY A 242 -7.62 -23.60 -4.57
CA GLY A 242 -8.59 -23.63 -3.47
C GLY A 242 -9.45 -22.36 -3.41
N ASP A 243 -9.98 -22.07 -2.22
CA ASP A 243 -10.67 -20.81 -1.96
C ASP A 243 -9.66 -19.67 -1.76
N LEU A 244 -8.53 -19.99 -1.11
CA LEU A 244 -7.43 -19.09 -0.79
C LEU A 244 -6.10 -19.81 -1.03
N PHE A 245 -5.21 -19.20 -1.81
CA PHE A 245 -3.82 -19.61 -1.92
C PHE A 245 -2.91 -18.52 -1.35
N LEU A 246 -2.23 -18.84 -0.26
CA LEU A 246 -1.36 -17.94 0.47
C LEU A 246 0.11 -18.19 0.09
N SER A 247 0.81 -17.11 -0.21
CA SER A 247 2.23 -17.14 -0.58
C SER A 247 2.95 -15.90 -0.06
N SER A 248 4.27 -15.96 0.00
CA SER A 248 5.13 -14.81 0.28
C SER A 248 5.75 -14.21 -0.98
N GLY A 249 5.23 -14.53 -2.18
CA GLY A 249 5.84 -14.11 -3.45
C GLY A 249 7.05 -14.96 -3.85
N SER A 250 7.21 -16.15 -3.26
CA SER A 250 8.28 -17.10 -3.56
C SER A 250 7.72 -18.41 -4.09
N THR A 251 8.40 -19.03 -5.06
CA THR A 251 7.98 -20.32 -5.65
C THR A 251 8.55 -21.52 -4.90
N THR A 252 9.48 -21.32 -3.98
CA THR A 252 10.25 -22.41 -3.34
C THR A 252 10.20 -22.38 -1.81
N THR A 253 9.75 -21.29 -1.21
CA THR A 253 9.82 -21.07 0.24
C THR A 253 8.47 -20.63 0.79
N VAL A 254 7.94 -21.34 1.78
CA VAL A 254 6.83 -20.85 2.60
C VAL A 254 7.41 -20.05 3.75
N ASP A 255 7.04 -18.78 3.82
CA ASP A 255 7.41 -17.92 4.94
C ASP A 255 6.66 -18.35 6.22
N PRO A 256 7.30 -18.39 7.40
CA PRO A 256 6.64 -18.72 8.65
C PRO A 256 5.39 -17.88 8.94
N LEU A 257 5.36 -16.62 8.51
CA LEU A 257 4.20 -15.75 8.65
C LEU A 257 3.00 -16.26 7.83
N VAL A 258 3.25 -16.74 6.61
CA VAL A 258 2.22 -17.32 5.73
C VAL A 258 1.67 -18.62 6.34
N ALA A 259 2.55 -19.48 6.85
CA ALA A 259 2.13 -20.69 7.55
C ALA A 259 1.30 -20.37 8.82
N THR A 260 1.70 -19.34 9.57
CA THR A 260 0.97 -18.88 10.76
C THR A 260 -0.42 -18.35 10.37
N LEU A 261 -0.51 -17.54 9.31
CA LEU A 261 -1.80 -17.06 8.80
C LEU A 261 -2.72 -18.22 8.41
N GLN A 262 -2.20 -19.22 7.70
CA GLN A 262 -2.97 -20.41 7.33
C GLN A 262 -3.52 -21.14 8.56
N GLN A 263 -2.70 -21.32 9.61
CA GLN A 263 -3.10 -22.00 10.84
C GLN A 263 -4.12 -21.22 11.68
N ASN A 264 -4.16 -19.90 11.53
CA ASN A 264 -5.06 -19.02 12.27
C ASN A 264 -6.47 -18.91 11.67
N PHE A 265 -6.76 -19.61 10.58
CA PHE A 265 -8.14 -19.73 10.12
C PHE A 265 -9.03 -20.40 11.19
N PRO A 266 -10.29 -19.95 11.36
CA PRO A 266 -11.16 -20.46 12.41
C PRO A 266 -11.33 -21.99 12.35
N ALA A 267 -11.41 -22.64 13.51
CA ALA A 267 -11.70 -24.06 13.58
C ALA A 267 -13.06 -24.36 12.93
N GLY A 268 -13.09 -25.31 12.00
CA GLY A 268 -14.29 -25.62 11.20
C GLY A 268 -14.54 -24.67 10.03
N SER A 269 -13.53 -23.88 9.64
CA SER A 269 -13.53 -23.09 8.41
C SER A 269 -14.08 -23.91 7.23
N SER A 270 -14.95 -23.28 6.45
CA SER A 270 -15.53 -23.87 5.25
C SER A 270 -14.69 -23.61 3.99
N LEU A 271 -13.55 -22.94 4.16
CA LEU A 271 -12.67 -22.49 3.09
C LEU A 271 -11.49 -23.45 2.93
N THR A 272 -11.16 -23.75 1.68
CA THR A 272 -9.93 -24.47 1.35
C THR A 272 -8.79 -23.46 1.26
N VAL A 273 -7.96 -23.40 2.31
CA VAL A 273 -6.82 -22.49 2.41
C VAL A 273 -5.53 -23.26 2.18
N LEU A 274 -4.79 -22.92 1.13
CA LEU A 274 -3.62 -23.64 0.65
C LEU A 274 -2.37 -22.76 0.65
N THR A 275 -1.21 -23.41 0.73
CA THR A 275 0.12 -22.86 0.50
C THR A 275 0.91 -23.85 -0.37
N VAL A 276 2.10 -23.45 -0.85
CA VAL A 276 2.98 -24.39 -1.58
C VAL A 276 3.53 -25.53 -0.69
N ALA A 277 3.38 -25.46 0.64
CA ALA A 277 3.76 -26.56 1.54
C ALA A 277 2.70 -27.66 1.65
N ASP A 278 1.47 -27.43 1.19
CA ASP A 278 0.41 -28.43 1.33
C ASP A 278 0.59 -29.60 0.34
N PRO A 279 0.37 -30.86 0.79
CA PRO A 279 0.55 -32.03 -0.06
C PRO A 279 -0.37 -32.00 -1.30
N GLY A 280 0.22 -32.19 -2.47
CA GLY A 280 -0.53 -32.33 -3.72
C GLY A 280 -1.02 -31.01 -4.32
N VAL A 281 -0.62 -29.86 -3.79
CA VAL A 281 -0.93 -28.56 -4.39
C VAL A 281 -0.27 -28.41 -5.76
N THR A 282 -1.08 -28.02 -6.75
CA THR A 282 -0.64 -27.71 -8.12
C THR A 282 -0.90 -26.26 -8.53
N CYS A 283 -1.39 -25.41 -7.62
CA CYS A 283 -1.53 -23.97 -7.86
C CYS A 283 -0.19 -23.37 -8.26
N THR A 284 -0.19 -22.48 -9.25
CA THR A 284 1.03 -21.82 -9.76
C THR A 284 1.05 -20.31 -9.51
N LEU A 285 0.01 -19.77 -8.88
CA LEU A 285 -0.17 -18.34 -8.63
C LEU A 285 0.56 -17.90 -7.36
N PHE A 286 1.89 -18.07 -7.35
CA PHE A 286 2.74 -17.80 -6.19
C PHE A 286 2.95 -16.31 -5.89
N GLY A 287 2.51 -15.41 -6.77
CA GLY A 287 2.86 -13.99 -6.70
C GLY A 287 4.34 -13.70 -6.94
N SER A 288 5.11 -14.65 -7.49
CA SER A 288 6.56 -14.50 -7.69
C SER A 288 6.95 -13.50 -8.77
N THR A 289 5.97 -13.06 -9.58
CA THR A 289 6.12 -11.98 -10.55
C THR A 289 5.70 -10.62 -10.01
N ASN A 290 5.10 -10.57 -8.83
CA ASN A 290 4.61 -9.33 -8.25
C ASN A 290 5.80 -8.43 -7.85
N VAL A 291 5.84 -7.20 -8.38
CA VAL A 291 6.99 -6.29 -8.20
C VAL A 291 7.13 -5.85 -6.75
N GLN A 292 6.01 -5.67 -6.03
CA GLN A 292 5.99 -5.33 -4.61
C GLN A 292 6.66 -6.43 -3.79
N GLY A 293 6.20 -7.69 -3.96
CA GLY A 293 6.77 -8.85 -3.31
C GLY A 293 8.26 -9.07 -3.62
N ARG A 294 8.67 -8.90 -4.88
CA ARG A 294 10.09 -9.00 -5.26
C ARG A 294 10.95 -7.94 -4.58
N GLN A 295 10.48 -6.70 -4.49
CA GLN A 295 11.23 -5.61 -3.86
C GLN A 295 11.46 -5.88 -2.37
N ILE A 296 10.40 -6.17 -1.62
CA ILE A 296 10.47 -6.32 -0.16
C ILE A 296 11.22 -7.60 0.24
N ASN A 297 11.18 -8.64 -0.59
CA ASN A 297 11.97 -9.86 -0.41
C ASN A 297 13.43 -9.73 -0.88
N GLY A 298 13.88 -8.54 -1.26
CA GLY A 298 15.28 -8.27 -1.55
C GLY A 298 15.76 -8.76 -2.92
N SER A 299 14.86 -8.86 -3.91
CA SER A 299 15.30 -9.08 -5.30
C SER A 299 16.25 -7.95 -5.73
N PRO A 300 17.41 -8.26 -6.33
CA PRO A 300 18.32 -7.24 -6.83
C PRO A 300 17.79 -6.52 -8.08
N SER A 301 16.76 -7.08 -8.73
CA SER A 301 16.03 -6.44 -9.82
C SER A 301 14.54 -6.81 -9.76
N PRO A 302 13.73 -6.10 -8.96
CA PRO A 302 12.31 -6.45 -8.76
C PRO A 302 11.49 -6.47 -10.06
N CYS A 303 11.91 -5.71 -11.07
CA CYS A 303 11.22 -5.65 -12.35
C CYS A 303 11.47 -6.91 -13.20
N SER A 304 12.61 -7.60 -13.04
CA SER A 304 12.99 -8.70 -13.94
C SER A 304 13.35 -10.01 -13.25
N GLN A 305 13.50 -10.03 -11.93
CA GLN A 305 14.03 -11.16 -11.20
C GLN A 305 13.18 -11.46 -9.96
N SER A 306 12.75 -12.72 -9.84
CA SER A 306 12.08 -13.21 -8.63
C SER A 306 13.02 -13.16 -7.43
N ALA A 307 12.47 -12.92 -6.24
CA ALA A 307 13.25 -13.04 -5.01
C ALA A 307 13.56 -14.53 -4.71
N SER A 308 14.75 -14.78 -4.17
CA SER A 308 15.18 -16.13 -3.75
C SER A 308 14.92 -16.40 -2.26
N ALA A 309 14.49 -15.40 -1.51
CA ALA A 309 14.20 -15.46 -0.08
C ALA A 309 12.84 -14.81 0.21
N THR A 310 12.42 -14.90 1.47
CA THR A 310 11.22 -14.25 1.98
C THR A 310 11.62 -13.35 3.14
N SER A 311 10.95 -12.21 3.28
CA SER A 311 11.26 -11.19 4.28
C SER A 311 10.38 -11.26 5.54
N GLY A 312 9.33 -12.08 5.55
CA GLY A 312 8.26 -12.01 6.55
C GLY A 312 7.40 -10.74 6.45
N ARG A 313 7.49 -9.98 5.34
CA ARG A 313 6.84 -8.66 5.20
C ARG A 313 5.91 -8.54 3.99
N PHE A 314 5.66 -9.64 3.29
CA PHE A 314 4.75 -9.69 2.15
C PHE A 314 3.93 -10.97 2.17
N ILE A 315 2.62 -10.81 2.04
CA ILE A 315 1.66 -11.89 1.89
C ILE A 315 0.89 -11.63 0.60
N HIS A 316 1.04 -12.53 -0.35
CA HIS A 316 0.24 -12.61 -1.56
C HIS A 316 -0.93 -13.55 -1.32
N ILE A 317 -2.14 -13.10 -1.62
CA ILE A 317 -3.37 -13.86 -1.41
C ILE A 317 -4.12 -13.98 -2.72
N GLU A 318 -4.22 -15.20 -3.24
CA GLU A 318 -4.99 -15.54 -4.44
C GLU A 318 -6.33 -16.14 -4.04
N GLN A 319 -7.44 -15.53 -4.50
CA GLN A 319 -8.76 -15.80 -3.92
C GLN A 319 -9.82 -16.16 -4.97
N SER A 320 -10.62 -17.18 -4.65
CA SER A 320 -11.84 -17.47 -5.40
C SER A 320 -12.83 -16.29 -5.31
N LEU A 321 -13.78 -16.20 -6.25
CA LEU A 321 -14.82 -15.17 -6.19
C LEU A 321 -15.70 -15.30 -4.94
N ARG A 322 -15.82 -16.52 -4.39
CA ARG A 322 -16.59 -16.78 -3.17
C ARG A 322 -16.03 -15.98 -2.00
N VAL A 323 -14.73 -16.03 -1.75
CA VAL A 323 -14.08 -15.33 -0.62
C VAL A 323 -14.22 -13.81 -0.74
N ARG A 324 -13.99 -13.28 -1.94
CA ARG A 324 -14.06 -11.83 -2.22
C ARG A 324 -15.47 -11.24 -2.10
N SER A 325 -16.49 -12.10 -2.15
CA SER A 325 -17.89 -11.69 -2.03
C SER A 325 -18.25 -11.40 -0.58
N GLN A 326 -19.09 -10.38 -0.36
CA GLN A 326 -19.45 -9.94 0.99
C GLN A 326 -19.96 -11.10 1.85
N GLY A 327 -19.38 -11.24 3.05
CA GLY A 327 -19.80 -12.23 4.05
C GLY A 327 -18.94 -13.50 4.08
N TYR A 328 -18.04 -13.71 3.12
CA TYR A 328 -17.13 -14.86 3.09
C TYR A 328 -15.68 -14.50 3.43
N ASP A 329 -15.34 -13.21 3.46
CA ASP A 329 -14.04 -12.68 3.87
C ASP A 329 -13.88 -12.56 5.40
N ALA A 330 -14.95 -12.81 6.17
CA ALA A 330 -14.92 -12.77 7.62
C ALA A 330 -13.90 -13.74 8.23
N GLU A 331 -13.76 -14.94 7.65
CA GLU A 331 -12.79 -15.93 8.11
C GLU A 331 -11.35 -15.46 7.86
N LEU A 332 -11.07 -14.86 6.70
CA LEU A 332 -9.78 -14.25 6.42
C LEU A 332 -9.48 -13.08 7.37
N ILE A 333 -10.45 -12.20 7.61
CA ILE A 333 -10.30 -11.08 8.55
C ILE A 333 -9.99 -11.57 9.95
N GLN A 334 -10.68 -12.61 10.43
CA GLN A 334 -10.40 -13.22 11.73
C GLN A 334 -9.00 -13.83 11.79
N ALA A 335 -8.58 -14.55 10.74
CA ALA A 335 -7.24 -15.12 10.65
C ALA A 335 -6.17 -14.02 10.67
N LEU A 336 -6.36 -12.92 9.96
CA LEU A 336 -5.48 -11.75 9.99
C LEU A 336 -5.41 -11.11 11.38
N ILE A 337 -6.55 -10.90 12.04
CA ILE A 337 -6.62 -10.36 13.41
C ILE A 337 -5.87 -11.25 14.41
N ALA A 338 -5.96 -12.57 14.27
CA ALA A 338 -5.26 -13.55 15.11
C ALA A 338 -3.77 -13.63 14.80
N THR A 339 -3.37 -13.38 13.55
CA THR A 339 -1.96 -13.43 13.11
C THR A 339 -1.18 -12.20 13.50
N PHE A 340 -1.81 -11.03 13.44
CA PHE A 340 -1.16 -9.75 13.69
C PHE A 340 -1.62 -9.18 15.03
N PRO A 341 -0.73 -9.03 16.03
CA PRO A 341 -1.10 -8.41 17.30
C PRO A 341 -1.38 -6.92 17.14
N VAL A 342 -2.08 -6.34 18.11
CA VAL A 342 -2.24 -4.89 18.18
C VAL A 342 -0.93 -4.19 18.55
N LEU A 343 -0.73 -2.95 18.08
CA LEU A 343 0.44 -2.10 18.39
C LEU A 343 0.60 -1.78 19.88
#